data_AF-A0A7S3M897-F1
#
_entry.id   AF-A0A7S3M897-F1
#
_cell.length_a   1.000
_cell.length_b   1.000
_cell.length_c   1.000
_cell.angle_alpha   90.00
_cell.angle_beta   90.00
_cell.angle_gamma   90.00
#
_symmetry.space_group_name_H-M   'P 1'
#
loop_
_entity.id
_entity.type
_entity.pdbx_description
1 polymer ?
#
loop_
_entity_poly.entity_id
_entity_poly.type
_entity_poly.pdbx_seq_one_letter_code
_entity_poly.pdbx_strand_id
1 'polypeptide(L)'
;FALTWTAHSFSAKMRFKKSCPVDVMTCTEKPEVKPKCKRFKFRNMFRSHKFIPYFQEKGLGIQDIPKAIVCHEMMGYVMLGLTWTACYHFPISDIPFLKGPMDRLTSMVPQVLSNPVNNNPFLCSKFGKAYMESACLRKLIRPITLPGKLFLTYKMVQIMPDIGLPTFCLPPKVTDCTAYKKVHGDKESASYIKEDAKDDFADIK
;
A
#
# COMPACT_ATOMS: atom_id res chain seq x y z
N PHE A 1 0.11 12.02 21.16
CA PHE A 1 0.99 10.85 21.32
C PHE A 1 0.74 9.72 20.31
N ALA A 2 -0.04 9.91 19.23
CA ALA A 2 -0.44 8.81 18.32
C ALA A 2 -0.30 9.13 16.80
N LEU A 3 0.60 10.04 16.40
CA LEU A 3 0.68 10.51 15.00
C LEU A 3 2.03 10.35 14.28
N THR A 4 3.00 9.62 14.83
CA THR A 4 4.32 9.41 14.19
C THR A 4 4.66 7.95 13.90
N TRP A 5 3.75 7.00 14.13
CA TRP A 5 4.08 5.57 14.08
C TRP A 5 3.71 4.82 12.78
N THR A 6 3.08 5.47 11.80
CA THR A 6 2.56 4.75 10.61
C THR A 6 3.43 4.83 9.36
N ALA A 7 4.42 5.73 9.29
CA ALA A 7 5.29 5.83 8.10
C ALA A 7 6.57 4.97 8.16
N HIS A 8 6.98 4.47 9.34
CA HIS A 8 8.27 3.79 9.51
C HIS A 8 8.20 2.25 9.62
N SER A 9 7.00 1.67 9.73
CA SER A 9 6.84 0.25 10.12
C SER A 9 6.63 -0.77 8.98
N PHE A 10 6.81 -0.41 7.70
CA PHE A 10 6.73 -1.42 6.61
C PHE A 10 7.90 -1.40 5.62
N SER A 11 9.07 -0.97 6.10
CA SER A 11 10.37 -1.29 5.46
C SER A 11 11.39 -1.66 6.54
N ALA A 12 11.00 -2.53 7.47
CA ALA A 12 11.96 -3.22 8.32
C ALA A 12 12.69 -4.25 7.44
N LYS A 13 13.73 -3.76 6.74
CA LYS A 13 14.78 -4.59 6.19
C LYS A 13 15.47 -5.24 7.38
N MET A 14 14.97 -6.40 7.80
CA MET A 14 15.61 -7.27 8.79
C MET A 14 17.01 -7.62 8.28
N ARG A 15 17.99 -6.78 8.62
CA ARG A 15 19.38 -7.21 8.66
C ARG A 15 19.53 -8.01 9.95
N PHE A 16 19.30 -9.32 9.84
CA PHE A 16 19.83 -10.26 10.81
C PHE A 16 21.35 -10.10 10.80
N LYS A 17 21.91 -9.40 11.79
CA LYS A 17 23.31 -9.59 12.17
C LYS A 17 23.39 -10.99 12.76
N LYS A 18 23.92 -11.94 11.98
CA LYS A 18 24.36 -13.24 12.49
C LYS A 18 25.50 -12.97 13.46
N SER A 19 25.24 -13.03 14.76
CA SER A 19 26.28 -13.35 15.73
C SER A 19 26.26 -14.86 15.89
N CYS A 20 27.20 -15.53 15.22
CA CYS A 20 27.53 -16.93 15.52
C CYS A 20 28.55 -16.94 16.66
N PRO A 21 28.37 -17.74 17.72
CA PRO A 21 29.52 -18.28 18.43
C PRO A 21 30.13 -19.40 17.58
N VAL A 22 31.45 -19.44 17.64
CA VAL A 22 32.35 -20.42 17.04
C VAL A 22 31.97 -21.81 17.52
N ASP A 23 31.74 -22.75 16.61
CA ASP A 23 32.33 -24.08 16.72
C ASP A 23 32.44 -24.76 15.36
N VAL A 24 33.61 -25.36 15.17
CA VAL A 24 34.15 -25.91 13.93
C VAL A 24 33.40 -27.19 13.57
N MET A 25 32.64 -27.16 12.48
CA MET A 25 32.25 -28.38 11.77
C MET A 25 32.23 -28.11 10.27
N THR A 26 33.12 -28.80 9.57
CA THR A 26 33.28 -28.83 8.12
C THR A 26 32.01 -29.32 7.44
N CYS A 27 31.22 -28.40 6.89
CA CYS A 27 30.13 -28.71 5.96
C CYS A 27 30.49 -28.22 4.57
N THR A 28 30.39 -29.13 3.62
CA THR A 28 30.58 -28.94 2.18
C THR A 28 29.64 -27.85 1.64
N GLU A 29 30.23 -26.85 1.01
CA GLU A 29 29.55 -25.73 0.34
C GLU A 29 28.62 -26.24 -0.77
N LYS A 30 27.30 -26.13 -0.56
CA LYS A 30 26.32 -26.16 -1.66
C LYS A 30 26.13 -24.73 -2.18
N PRO A 31 26.19 -24.49 -3.51
CA PRO A 31 26.04 -23.15 -4.06
C PRO A 31 24.65 -22.58 -3.77
N GLU A 32 24.64 -21.46 -3.05
CA GLU A 32 23.46 -20.72 -2.63
C GLU A 32 22.83 -20.00 -3.84
N VAL A 33 21.76 -20.59 -4.41
CA VAL A 33 20.95 -19.96 -5.46
C VAL A 33 20.14 -18.82 -4.84
N LYS A 34 20.67 -17.59 -4.93
CA LYS A 34 19.97 -16.39 -4.44
C LYS A 34 18.68 -16.17 -5.24
N PRO A 35 17.50 -16.19 -4.62
CA PRO A 35 16.26 -15.93 -5.32
C PRO A 35 16.27 -14.49 -5.84
N LYS A 36 16.19 -14.34 -7.18
CA LYS A 36 16.06 -13.03 -7.84
C LYS A 36 14.78 -12.36 -7.32
N CYS A 37 14.92 -11.45 -6.37
CA CYS A 37 13.83 -10.63 -5.86
C CYS A 37 13.36 -9.72 -7.00
N LYS A 38 12.25 -10.10 -7.66
CA LYS A 38 11.55 -9.28 -8.64
C LYS A 38 10.97 -8.06 -7.93
N ARG A 39 11.78 -7.02 -7.79
CA ARG A 39 11.38 -5.73 -7.25
C ARG A 39 10.38 -5.12 -8.23
N PHE A 40 9.10 -5.27 -7.91
CA PHE A 40 7.97 -4.77 -8.70
C PHE A 40 8.17 -3.26 -8.97
N LYS A 41 8.44 -2.87 -10.22
CA LYS A 41 8.68 -1.48 -10.66
C LYS A 41 7.35 -0.72 -10.70
N PHE A 42 6.82 -0.33 -9.54
CA PHE A 42 5.59 0.49 -9.46
C PHE A 42 5.78 1.95 -9.94
N ARG A 43 7.04 2.40 -10.08
CA ARG A 43 7.39 3.81 -10.31
C ARG A 43 7.04 4.34 -11.71
N ASN A 44 6.80 3.46 -12.70
CA ASN A 44 6.51 3.90 -14.07
C ASN A 44 5.01 4.06 -14.38
N MET A 45 4.11 3.60 -13.49
CA MET A 45 2.67 3.64 -13.79
C MET A 45 2.07 5.05 -13.75
N PHE A 46 2.65 5.96 -12.94
CA PHE A 46 2.19 7.35 -12.82
C PHE A 46 2.68 8.29 -13.93
N ARG A 47 3.52 7.81 -14.86
CA ARG A 47 4.05 8.63 -15.96
C ARG A 47 3.15 8.67 -17.19
N SER A 48 2.00 7.99 -17.15
CA SER A 48 1.05 8.00 -18.25
C SER A 48 0.34 9.35 -18.31
N HIS A 49 0.62 10.13 -19.36
CA HIS A 49 -0.08 11.38 -19.71
C HIS A 49 -1.60 11.22 -19.87
N LYS A 50 -2.12 9.97 -19.86
CA LYS A 50 -3.54 9.66 -20.00
C LYS A 50 -4.36 9.84 -18.70
N PHE A 51 -3.73 9.98 -17.54
CA PHE A 51 -4.46 10.01 -16.27
C PHE A 51 -5.14 11.35 -15.98
N ILE A 52 -4.51 12.46 -16.36
CA ILE A 52 -5.03 13.82 -16.14
C ILE A 52 -6.35 14.06 -16.89
N PRO A 53 -6.48 13.76 -18.20
CA PRO A 53 -7.74 13.99 -18.91
C PRO A 53 -8.90 13.18 -18.33
N TYR A 54 -8.66 11.93 -17.88
CA TYR A 54 -9.69 11.11 -17.26
C TYR A 54 -10.28 11.74 -15.98
N PHE A 55 -9.43 12.32 -15.13
CA PHE A 55 -9.92 13.00 -13.92
C PHE A 55 -10.69 14.28 -14.24
N GLN A 56 -10.26 15.02 -15.26
CA GLN A 56 -10.97 16.20 -15.74
C GLN A 56 -12.36 15.84 -16.32
N GLU A 57 -12.47 14.76 -17.08
CA GLU A 57 -13.76 14.23 -17.58
C GLU A 57 -14.70 13.80 -16.45
N LYS A 58 -14.15 13.36 -15.31
CA LYS A 58 -14.93 12.98 -14.11
C LYS A 58 -15.21 14.14 -13.17
N GLY A 59 -14.83 15.37 -13.53
CA GLY A 59 -15.02 16.57 -12.72
C GLY A 59 -14.14 16.62 -11.46
N LEU A 60 -13.09 15.79 -11.38
CA LEU A 60 -12.15 15.79 -10.27
C LEU A 60 -10.98 16.73 -10.56
N GLY A 61 -10.88 17.78 -9.75
CA GLY A 61 -9.78 18.73 -9.85
C GLY A 61 -8.54 18.25 -9.11
N ILE A 62 -7.40 18.87 -9.41
CA ILE A 62 -6.15 18.70 -8.63
C ILE A 62 -6.37 19.05 -7.14
N GLN A 63 -7.35 19.92 -6.86
CA GLN A 63 -7.73 20.36 -5.51
C GLN A 63 -8.40 19.26 -4.67
N ASP A 64 -8.89 18.18 -5.28
CA ASP A 64 -9.57 17.10 -4.57
C ASP A 64 -8.60 15.98 -4.16
N ILE A 65 -7.34 16.02 -4.63
CA ILE A 65 -6.31 15.04 -4.28
C ILE A 65 -6.06 15.00 -2.76
N PRO A 66 -5.86 16.13 -2.05
CA PRO A 66 -5.69 16.12 -0.59
C PRO A 66 -6.90 15.55 0.13
N LYS A 67 -8.13 15.89 -0.30
CA LYS A 67 -9.37 15.36 0.28
C LYS A 67 -9.44 13.84 0.12
N ALA A 68 -9.09 13.34 -1.06
CA ALA A 68 -9.04 11.91 -1.33
C ALA A 68 -8.04 11.18 -0.43
N ILE A 69 -6.86 11.77 -0.18
CA ILE A 69 -5.86 11.19 0.73
C ILE A 69 -6.40 11.12 2.15
N VAL A 70 -6.99 12.20 2.67
CA VAL A 70 -7.59 12.22 4.03
C VAL A 70 -8.70 11.18 4.16
N CYS A 71 -9.61 11.11 3.18
CA CYS A 71 -10.67 10.10 3.16
C CYS A 71 -10.10 8.68 3.12
N HIS A 72 -9.04 8.46 2.34
CA HIS A 72 -8.39 7.16 2.22
C HIS A 72 -7.75 6.74 3.56
N GLU A 73 -7.02 7.63 4.23
CA GLU A 73 -6.42 7.33 5.53
C GLU A 73 -7.48 7.06 6.59
N MET A 74 -8.51 7.91 6.66
CA MET A 74 -9.64 7.74 7.60
C MET A 74 -10.34 6.38 7.41
N MET A 75 -10.63 6.01 6.16
CA MET A 75 -11.21 4.70 5.83
C MET A 75 -10.31 3.55 6.29
N GLY A 76 -8.98 3.72 6.19
CA GLY A 76 -8.01 2.75 6.69
C GLY A 76 -8.10 2.55 8.20
N TYR A 77 -8.24 3.63 8.98
CA TYR A 77 -8.42 3.56 10.43
C TYR A 77 -9.75 2.91 10.83
N VAL A 78 -10.83 3.24 10.13
CA VAL A 78 -12.15 2.62 10.37
C VAL A 78 -12.08 1.10 10.12
N MET A 79 -11.52 0.67 9.00
CA MET A 79 -11.37 -0.77 8.71
C MET A 79 -10.47 -1.46 9.72
N LEU A 80 -9.38 -0.82 10.17
CA LEU A 80 -8.51 -1.32 11.24
C LEU A 80 -9.30 -1.51 12.54
N GLY A 81 -10.06 -0.50 12.97
CA GLY A 81 -10.86 -0.54 14.19
C GLY A 81 -11.95 -1.61 14.13
N LEU A 82 -12.69 -1.70 13.02
CA LEU A 82 -13.73 -2.70 12.82
C LEU A 82 -13.17 -4.12 12.80
N THR A 83 -12.09 -4.35 12.07
CA THR A 83 -11.45 -5.68 12.02
C THR A 83 -10.94 -6.09 13.39
N TRP A 84 -10.30 -5.16 14.11
CA TRP A 84 -9.78 -5.42 15.45
C TRP A 84 -10.90 -5.71 16.45
N THR A 85 -11.97 -4.91 16.43
CA THR A 85 -13.16 -5.10 17.29
C THR A 85 -13.85 -6.44 16.98
N ALA A 86 -13.98 -6.79 15.71
CA ALA A 86 -14.53 -8.08 15.30
C ALA A 86 -13.71 -9.24 15.85
N CYS A 87 -12.37 -9.23 15.73
CA CYS A 87 -11.51 -10.25 16.31
C CYS A 87 -11.53 -10.28 17.85
N TYR A 88 -11.79 -9.13 18.50
CA TYR A 88 -11.88 -9.06 19.95
C TYR A 88 -13.13 -9.76 20.50
N HIS A 89 -14.27 -9.61 19.80
CA HIS A 89 -15.54 -10.24 20.18
C HIS A 89 -15.67 -11.67 19.62
N PHE A 90 -15.14 -11.92 18.43
CA PHE A 90 -15.21 -13.19 17.72
C PHE A 90 -13.77 -13.66 17.42
N PRO A 91 -13.10 -14.31 18.39
CA PRO A 91 -11.76 -14.82 18.19
C PRO A 91 -11.77 -15.83 17.05
N ILE A 92 -10.95 -15.57 16.03
CA ILE A 92 -10.89 -16.38 14.81
C ILE A 92 -10.33 -17.76 15.12
N SER A 93 -9.48 -17.85 16.15
CA SER A 93 -8.91 -19.10 16.65
C SER A 93 -9.95 -20.10 17.16
N ASP A 94 -11.13 -19.63 17.59
CA ASP A 94 -12.19 -20.51 18.09
C ASP A 94 -13.04 -21.12 16.96
N ILE A 95 -12.89 -20.63 15.72
CA ILE A 95 -13.66 -21.13 14.56
C ILE A 95 -13.04 -22.45 14.08
N PRO A 96 -13.77 -23.58 14.10
CA PRO A 96 -13.21 -24.90 13.80
C PRO A 96 -12.65 -25.01 12.37
N PHE A 97 -13.21 -24.25 11.43
CA PHE A 97 -12.77 -24.21 10.03
C PHE A 97 -11.36 -23.63 9.84
N LEU A 98 -10.94 -22.70 10.72
CA LEU A 98 -9.64 -22.04 10.61
C LEU A 98 -8.52 -22.71 11.40
N LYS A 99 -8.83 -23.74 12.18
CA LYS A 99 -7.85 -24.45 13.01
C LYS A 99 -6.76 -25.11 12.15
N GLY A 100 -7.14 -25.83 11.10
CA GLY A 100 -6.18 -26.49 10.20
C GLY A 100 -5.16 -25.54 9.53
N PRO A 101 -5.61 -24.45 8.87
CA PRO A 101 -4.73 -23.43 8.34
C PRO A 101 -3.84 -22.78 9.41
N MET A 102 -4.39 -22.56 10.61
CA MET A 102 -3.64 -21.94 11.69
C MET A 102 -2.55 -22.84 12.27
N ASP A 103 -2.83 -24.13 12.42
CA ASP A 103 -1.84 -25.11 12.85
C ASP A 103 -0.69 -25.21 11.85
N ARG A 104 -0.99 -25.15 10.55
CA ARG A 104 0.04 -25.07 9.49
C ARG A 104 0.84 -23.78 9.54
N LEU A 105 0.22 -22.64 9.86
CA LEU A 105 0.95 -21.39 9.99
C LEU A 105 1.87 -21.43 11.21
N THR A 106 1.36 -21.95 12.33
CA THR A 106 2.12 -22.11 13.58
C THR A 106 3.31 -23.04 13.39
N SER A 107 3.17 -24.13 12.63
CA SER A 107 4.29 -25.04 12.34
C SER A 107 5.35 -24.42 11.42
N MET A 108 5.01 -23.39 10.64
CA MET A 108 5.99 -22.61 9.85
C MET A 108 6.72 -21.55 10.68
N VAL A 109 6.22 -21.20 11.89
CA VAL A 109 6.89 -20.24 12.76
C VAL A 109 8.08 -20.93 13.44
N PRO A 110 9.32 -20.45 13.26
CA PRO A 110 10.48 -21.05 13.92
C PRO A 110 10.33 -20.96 15.43
N GLN A 111 10.69 -22.03 16.15
CA GLN A 111 10.58 -22.11 17.62
C GLN A 111 11.38 -21.01 18.35
N VAL A 112 12.37 -20.41 17.69
CA VAL A 112 13.10 -19.25 18.22
C VAL A 112 12.19 -18.05 18.50
N LEU A 113 11.08 -17.93 17.75
CA LEU A 113 10.08 -16.87 17.94
C LEU A 113 8.97 -17.25 18.93
N SER A 114 8.75 -18.55 19.22
CA SER A 114 7.66 -18.96 20.10
C SER A 114 7.93 -18.61 21.57
N ASN A 115 9.18 -18.76 22.03
CA ASN A 115 9.57 -18.39 23.40
C ASN A 115 9.32 -16.92 23.74
N PRO A 116 9.80 -15.93 22.96
CA PRO A 116 9.50 -14.53 23.25
C PRO A 116 8.02 -14.20 23.07
N VAL A 117 7.31 -14.83 22.13
CA VAL A 117 5.86 -14.59 21.95
C VAL A 117 5.07 -15.09 23.15
N ASN A 118 5.39 -16.28 23.67
CA ASN A 118 4.70 -16.88 24.83
C ASN A 118 5.03 -16.17 26.14
N ASN A 119 6.24 -15.61 26.27
CA ASN A 119 6.66 -14.91 27.48
C ASN A 119 6.19 -13.45 27.54
N ASN A 120 5.62 -12.90 26.45
CA ASN A 120 5.13 -11.52 26.42
C ASN A 120 3.69 -11.44 26.97
N PRO A 121 3.47 -10.82 28.15
CA PRO A 121 2.13 -10.76 28.77
C PRO A 121 1.11 -10.03 27.91
N PHE A 122 1.57 -9.04 27.12
CA PHE A 122 0.72 -8.34 26.16
C PHE A 122 0.16 -9.27 25.08
N LEU A 123 0.99 -10.13 24.47
CA LEU A 123 0.58 -11.04 23.41
C LEU A 123 -0.29 -12.20 23.93
N CYS A 124 -0.06 -12.63 25.17
CA CYS A 124 -0.87 -13.66 25.83
C CYS A 124 -2.25 -13.14 26.28
N SER A 125 -2.40 -11.82 26.47
CA SER A 125 -3.69 -11.20 26.80
C SER A 125 -4.71 -11.35 25.66
N LYS A 126 -6.00 -11.31 26.00
CA LYS A 126 -7.09 -11.31 25.00
C LYS A 126 -6.94 -10.18 23.97
N PHE A 127 -6.46 -9.01 24.43
CA PHE A 127 -6.20 -7.86 23.58
C PHE A 127 -5.10 -8.13 22.56
N GLY A 128 -3.97 -8.72 23.00
CA GLY A 128 -2.85 -9.05 22.12
C GLY A 128 -3.19 -10.13 21.10
N LYS A 129 -3.93 -11.16 21.52
CA LYS A 129 -4.45 -12.20 20.62
C LYS A 129 -5.33 -11.60 19.53
N ALA A 130 -6.33 -10.78 19.91
CA ALA A 130 -7.21 -10.11 18.96
C ALA A 130 -6.44 -9.18 18.00
N TYR A 131 -5.41 -8.48 18.50
CA TYR A 131 -4.54 -7.66 17.67
C TYR A 131 -3.78 -8.49 16.62
N MET A 132 -3.16 -9.60 17.03
CA MET A 132 -2.44 -10.51 16.12
C MET A 132 -3.37 -11.14 15.09
N GLU A 133 -4.53 -11.62 15.51
CA GLU A 133 -5.56 -12.17 14.61
C GLU A 133 -6.03 -11.14 13.60
N SER A 134 -6.30 -9.90 14.04
CA SER A 134 -6.71 -8.82 13.15
C SER A 134 -5.63 -8.44 12.12
N ALA A 135 -4.36 -8.56 12.48
CA ALA A 135 -3.24 -8.31 11.57
C ALA A 135 -3.13 -9.41 10.50
N CYS A 136 -3.34 -10.67 10.89
CA CYS A 136 -3.42 -11.81 9.97
C CYS A 136 -4.62 -11.68 9.03
N LEU A 137 -5.81 -11.41 9.58
CA LEU A 137 -7.03 -11.21 8.78
C LEU A 137 -6.86 -10.06 7.79
N ARG A 138 -6.23 -8.96 8.20
CA ARG A 138 -5.96 -7.84 7.29
C ARG A 138 -5.09 -8.23 6.11
N LYS A 139 -4.07 -9.06 6.33
CA LYS A 139 -3.22 -9.58 5.23
C LYS A 139 -4.03 -10.45 4.27
N LEU A 140 -5.00 -11.22 4.78
CA LEU A 140 -5.87 -12.06 3.98
C LEU A 140 -6.85 -11.25 3.11
N ILE A 141 -7.42 -10.18 3.66
CA ILE A 141 -8.41 -9.35 2.94
C ILE A 141 -7.78 -8.26 2.05
N ARG A 142 -6.47 -7.98 2.18
CA ARG A 142 -5.73 -6.99 1.34
C ARG A 142 -6.04 -7.04 -0.16
N PRO A 143 -6.03 -8.20 -0.84
CA PRO A 143 -6.31 -8.25 -2.29
C PRO A 143 -7.69 -7.69 -2.66
N ILE A 144 -8.68 -7.84 -1.78
CA ILE A 144 -10.05 -7.37 -2.00
C ILE A 144 -10.20 -5.92 -1.52
N THR A 145 -9.58 -5.59 -0.38
CA THR A 145 -9.73 -4.27 0.23
C THR A 145 -9.01 -3.16 -0.51
N LEU A 146 -7.94 -3.45 -1.26
CA LEU A 146 -7.24 -2.44 -2.08
C LEU A 146 -8.13 -1.80 -3.15
N PRO A 147 -8.74 -2.55 -4.09
CA PRO A 147 -9.64 -1.96 -5.08
C PRO A 147 -10.91 -1.39 -4.44
N GLY A 148 -11.47 -2.06 -3.43
CA GLY A 148 -12.67 -1.61 -2.73
C GLY A 148 -12.48 -0.27 -2.03
N LYS A 149 -11.36 -0.10 -1.32
CA LYS A 149 -11.03 1.16 -0.63
C LYS A 149 -10.84 2.31 -1.63
N LEU A 150 -10.22 2.04 -2.77
CA LEU A 150 -9.98 3.05 -3.80
C LEU A 150 -11.29 3.50 -4.46
N PHE A 151 -12.17 2.55 -4.79
CA PHE A 151 -13.51 2.82 -5.30
C PHE A 151 -14.38 3.60 -4.30
N LEU A 152 -14.35 3.20 -3.03
CA LEU A 152 -15.13 3.86 -1.98
C LEU A 152 -14.61 5.28 -1.70
N THR A 153 -13.28 5.48 -1.74
CA THR A 153 -12.68 6.82 -1.63
C THR A 153 -13.15 7.72 -2.78
N TYR A 154 -13.14 7.20 -4.01
CA TYR A 154 -13.64 7.92 -5.19
C TYR A 154 -15.11 8.32 -5.02
N LYS A 155 -15.97 7.39 -4.58
CA LYS A 155 -17.40 7.67 -4.33
C LYS A 155 -17.62 8.66 -3.20
N MET A 156 -16.85 8.59 -2.12
CA MET A 156 -16.93 9.55 -1.02
C MET A 156 -16.56 10.96 -1.46
N VAL A 157 -15.50 11.12 -2.26
CA VAL A 157 -15.11 12.43 -2.80
C VAL A 157 -16.21 13.01 -3.70
N GLN A 158 -16.88 12.17 -4.51
CA GLN A 158 -18.02 12.61 -5.32
C GLN A 158 -19.24 13.07 -4.51
N ILE A 159 -19.45 12.49 -3.32
CA ILE A 159 -20.60 12.79 -2.45
C ILE A 159 -20.30 13.96 -1.48
N MET A 160 -19.03 14.37 -1.32
CA MET A 160 -18.62 15.46 -0.43
C MET A 160 -18.32 16.82 -1.11
N PRO A 161 -19.04 17.28 -2.17
CA PRO A 161 -18.74 18.59 -2.73
C PRO A 161 -19.08 19.75 -1.77
N ASP A 162 -19.99 19.54 -0.80
CA ASP A 162 -20.55 20.62 0.03
C ASP A 162 -20.16 20.58 1.52
N ILE A 163 -19.39 19.58 1.95
CA ILE A 163 -18.87 19.60 3.32
C ILE A 163 -17.74 20.62 3.32
N GLY A 164 -18.02 21.82 3.85
CA GLY A 164 -17.10 22.93 4.07
C GLY A 164 -15.96 22.59 5.02
N LEU A 165 -15.19 21.55 4.69
CA LEU A 165 -13.88 21.31 5.25
C LEU A 165 -13.11 22.63 5.15
N PRO A 166 -12.44 23.07 6.24
CA PRO A 166 -11.66 24.28 6.23
C PRO A 166 -10.79 24.20 4.99
N THR A 167 -11.06 25.11 4.06
CA THR A 167 -10.35 25.16 2.80
C THR A 167 -8.91 25.38 3.21
N PHE A 168 -8.09 24.32 3.19
CA PHE A 168 -6.65 24.48 3.28
C PHE A 168 -6.36 25.57 2.28
N CYS A 169 -5.77 26.69 2.75
CA CYS A 169 -5.50 27.89 1.98
C CYS A 169 -4.55 27.51 0.83
N LEU A 170 -5.11 26.84 -0.17
CA LEU A 170 -4.47 26.60 -1.43
C LEU A 170 -4.51 27.95 -2.12
N PRO A 171 -3.39 28.35 -2.73
CA PRO A 171 -3.32 29.61 -3.43
C PRO A 171 -4.49 29.71 -4.42
N PRO A 172 -5.05 30.92 -4.60
CA PRO A 172 -6.24 31.13 -5.41
C PRO A 172 -6.11 30.48 -6.79
N LYS A 173 -7.22 29.91 -7.26
CA LYS A 173 -7.35 29.30 -8.59
C LYS A 173 -6.73 30.24 -9.63
N VAL A 174 -5.66 29.80 -10.28
CA VAL A 174 -5.26 30.36 -11.58
C VAL A 174 -6.25 29.81 -12.60
N THR A 175 -7.44 30.42 -12.67
CA THR A 175 -8.55 29.98 -13.52
C THR A 175 -8.39 30.34 -14.99
N ASP A 176 -7.30 31.01 -15.40
CA ASP A 176 -7.10 31.43 -16.79
C ASP A 176 -5.85 30.81 -17.43
N CYS A 177 -5.90 29.50 -17.71
CA CYS A 177 -4.98 28.88 -18.68
C CYS A 177 -5.28 29.30 -20.12
N THR A 178 -6.38 30.01 -20.37
CA THR A 178 -6.69 30.69 -21.64
C THR A 178 -5.70 31.80 -21.96
N ALA A 179 -5.02 32.38 -20.97
CA ALA A 179 -3.99 33.41 -21.19
C ALA A 179 -2.64 32.83 -21.65
N TYR A 180 -2.30 31.58 -21.33
CA TYR A 180 -1.01 30.99 -21.72
C TYR A 180 -0.94 30.64 -23.22
N LYS A 181 -2.10 30.37 -23.83
CA LYS A 181 -2.20 30.13 -25.28
C LYS A 181 -2.06 31.41 -26.12
N LYS A 182 -2.24 32.59 -25.52
CA LYS A 182 -2.21 33.87 -26.26
C LYS A 182 -0.83 34.53 -26.31
N VAL A 183 0.12 34.08 -25.48
CA VAL A 183 1.49 34.65 -25.44
C VAL A 183 2.52 33.73 -26.13
N HIS A 184 2.29 32.42 -26.19
CA HIS A 184 3.10 31.50 -27.01
C HIS A 184 2.38 31.17 -28.32
N GLY A 185 2.57 32.04 -29.32
CA GLY A 185 2.00 31.89 -30.64
C GLY A 185 2.38 30.57 -31.33
N ASP A 186 1.36 29.79 -31.69
CA ASP A 186 1.06 29.15 -32.99
C ASP A 186 2.16 28.65 -33.95
N LYS A 187 3.44 28.49 -33.58
CA LYS A 187 4.48 28.12 -34.57
C LYS A 187 5.29 26.85 -34.38
N GLU A 188 5.13 26.05 -33.31
CA GLU A 188 6.11 24.96 -33.09
C GLU A 188 5.57 23.67 -32.47
N SER A 189 4.44 23.14 -32.96
CA SER A 189 3.96 21.81 -32.51
C SER A 189 3.48 20.88 -33.64
N ALA A 190 3.91 21.14 -34.88
CA ALA A 190 3.66 20.23 -36.01
C ALA A 190 4.81 19.22 -36.29
N SER A 191 5.95 19.29 -35.61
CA SER A 191 7.12 18.47 -35.95
C SER A 191 7.40 17.25 -35.07
N TYR A 192 6.80 17.11 -33.88
CA TYR A 192 7.25 16.11 -32.89
C TYR A 192 6.39 14.85 -32.74
N ILE A 193 5.53 14.52 -33.72
CA ILE A 193 4.69 13.29 -33.68
C ILE A 193 5.06 12.26 -34.76
N LYS A 194 6.16 12.45 -35.52
CA LYS A 194 6.47 11.57 -36.66
C LYS A 194 7.65 10.60 -36.53
N GLU A 195 8.46 10.60 -35.48
CA GLU A 195 9.70 9.79 -35.51
C GLU A 195 9.75 8.51 -34.66
N ASP A 196 8.91 8.30 -33.64
CA ASP A 196 9.14 7.17 -32.71
C ASP A 196 8.40 5.86 -33.04
N ALA A 197 7.92 5.67 -34.28
CA ALA A 197 7.11 4.49 -34.65
C ALA A 197 7.82 3.48 -35.57
N LYS A 198 9.13 3.60 -35.84
CA LYS A 198 9.79 2.80 -36.89
C LYS A 198 10.81 1.74 -36.48
N ASP A 199 11.32 1.70 -35.25
CA ASP A 199 12.55 0.92 -35.00
C ASP A 199 12.41 -0.42 -34.25
N ASP A 200 11.21 -0.84 -33.81
CA ASP A 200 11.10 -2.03 -32.94
C ASP A 200 10.66 -3.35 -33.62
N PHE A 201 10.63 -3.44 -34.96
CA PHE A 201 10.16 -4.66 -35.66
C PHE A 201 11.19 -5.39 -36.55
N ALA A 202 12.48 -5.06 -36.47
CA ALA A 202 13.50 -5.61 -37.38
C ALA A 202 14.29 -6.84 -36.88
N ASP A 203 14.16 -7.29 -35.63
CA ASP A 203 15.06 -8.32 -35.07
C ASP A 203 14.35 -9.55 -34.48
N ILE A 204 13.57 -10.24 -35.32
CA ILE A 204 13.19 -11.65 -35.09
C ILE A 204 13.49 -12.42 -36.38
N LYS A 205 14.69 -13.00 -36.45
CA LYS A 205 15.05 -14.11 -37.33
C LYS A 205 15.88 -15.11 -36.56
#